data_AF-A0A5N8W6H8-F1
#
_entry.id   AF-A0A5N8W6H8-F1
#
_cell.length_a   1.000
_cell.length_b   1.000
_cell.length_c   1.000
_cell.angle_alpha   90.00
_cell.angle_beta   90.00
_cell.angle_gamma   90.00
#
_symmetry.space_group_name_H-M   'P 1'
#
loop_
_entity.id
_entity.type
_entity.pdbx_description
1 polymer ?
#
loop_
_entity_poly.entity_id
_entity_poly.type
_entity_poly.pdbx_seq_one_letter_code
_entity_poly.pdbx_strand_id
1 'polypeptide(L)'
;MNRRLTPQPLSVEASPLPLKNDIGNGLPCTYARFTEPAFPGVDPYAAYARGRADWRFVELPGDHDGIISVPGPVAALLESLGA
;
A
#
# COMPACT_ATOMS: atom_id res chain seq x y z
N MET A 1 -8.71 -19.81 -7.60
CA MET A 1 -7.76 -18.87 -6.95
C MET A 1 -7.49 -19.21 -5.47
N ASN A 2 -7.48 -20.48 -5.03
CA ASN A 2 -7.43 -20.80 -3.57
C ASN A 2 -6.19 -21.56 -3.08
N ARG A 3 -5.32 -22.05 -3.96
CA ARG A 3 -4.23 -22.97 -3.54
C ARG A 3 -3.15 -22.30 -2.68
N ARG A 4 -2.91 -21.00 -2.87
CA ARG A 4 -1.81 -20.26 -2.22
C ARG A 4 -2.28 -19.28 -1.15
N LEU A 5 -3.58 -19.23 -0.87
CA LEU A 5 -4.15 -18.35 0.16
C LEU A 5 -4.42 -19.17 1.41
N THR A 6 -4.04 -18.62 2.56
CA THR A 6 -4.38 -19.16 3.89
C THR A 6 -5.27 -18.17 4.62
N PRO A 7 -6.22 -18.63 5.46
CA PRO A 7 -7.03 -17.73 6.26
C PRO A 7 -6.17 -16.77 7.11
N GLN A 8 -6.54 -15.49 7.11
CA GLN A 8 -5.96 -14.47 7.99
C GLN A 8 -6.59 -14.57 9.40
N PRO A 9 -5.80 -14.54 10.48
CA PRO A 9 -6.36 -14.48 11.84
C PRO A 9 -7.14 -13.17 12.07
N LEU A 10 -8.42 -13.26 12.43
CA LEU A 10 -9.30 -12.10 12.60
C LEU A 10 -8.78 -11.08 13.63
N SER A 11 -8.09 -11.54 14.68
CA SER A 11 -7.60 -10.66 15.74
C SER A 11 -6.58 -9.62 15.27
N VAL A 12 -5.85 -9.90 14.19
CA VAL A 12 -4.86 -8.96 13.63
C VAL A 12 -5.54 -7.73 13.04
N GLU A 13 -6.68 -7.92 12.37
CA GLU A 13 -7.48 -6.84 11.78
C GLU A 13 -8.36 -6.13 12.82
N ALA A 14 -8.79 -6.84 13.86
CA ALA A 14 -9.75 -6.34 14.83
C ALA A 14 -9.11 -5.66 16.06
N SER A 15 -7.79 -5.76 16.24
CA SER A 15 -7.11 -5.16 17.40
C SER A 15 -6.44 -3.83 17.05
N PRO A 16 -6.51 -2.83 17.94
CA PRO A 16 -5.86 -1.54 17.70
C PRO A 16 -4.33 -1.68 17.81
N LEU A 17 -3.60 -0.99 16.93
CA LEU A 17 -2.15 -0.81 17.05
C LEU A 17 -1.84 0.55 17.69
N PRO A 18 -1.48 0.62 18.98
CA PRO A 18 -1.14 1.89 19.63
C PRO A 18 0.22 2.39 19.15
N LEU A 19 0.23 3.50 18.41
CA LEU A 19 1.45 4.18 18.00
C LEU A 19 1.87 5.21 19.05
N LYS A 20 3.17 5.27 19.35
CA LYS A 20 3.74 6.30 20.23
C LYS A 20 3.94 7.64 19.53
N ASN A 21 4.12 7.61 18.21
CA ASN A 21 4.38 8.76 17.35
C ASN A 21 3.33 8.80 16.24
N ASP A 22 3.28 9.93 15.52
CA ASP A 22 2.42 10.08 14.34
C ASP A 22 2.79 9.08 13.23
N ILE A 23 1.81 8.74 12.39
CA ILE A 23 2.01 7.87 11.22
C ILE A 23 3.07 8.51 10.30
N GLY A 24 4.11 7.74 9.96
CA GLY A 24 5.26 8.20 9.17
C GLY A 24 6.44 8.70 10.03
N ASN A 25 6.18 9.18 11.26
CA ASN A 25 7.22 9.59 12.22
C ASN A 25 8.32 10.50 11.64
N GLY A 26 7.93 11.43 10.76
CA GLY A 26 8.85 12.37 10.10
C GLY A 26 9.80 11.75 9.06
N LEU A 27 9.63 10.48 8.72
CA LEU A 27 10.40 9.82 7.66
C LEU A 27 9.73 10.01 6.30
N PRO A 28 10.50 10.01 5.20
CA PRO A 28 9.93 9.98 3.86
C PRO A 28 8.98 8.79 3.69
N CYS A 29 7.75 9.06 3.26
CA CYS A 29 6.74 8.04 3.05
C CYS A 29 6.20 8.11 1.62
N THR A 30 6.08 6.95 0.97
CA THR A 30 5.47 6.82 -0.35
C THR A 30 4.29 5.85 -0.29
N TYR A 31 3.11 6.30 -0.74
CA TYR A 31 1.95 5.46 -0.95
C TYR A 31 1.81 5.10 -2.43
N ALA A 32 1.85 3.81 -2.75
CA ALA A 32 1.69 3.29 -4.09
C ALA A 32 0.32 2.64 -4.27
N ARG A 33 -0.48 3.13 -5.22
CA ARG A 33 -1.81 2.63 -5.52
C ARG A 33 -1.83 1.91 -6.87
N PHE A 34 -2.31 0.67 -6.88
CA PHE A 34 -2.68 -0.02 -8.10
C PHE A 34 -4.10 0.38 -8.58
N THR A 35 -4.27 0.57 -9.89
CA THR A 35 -5.50 1.17 -10.45
C THR A 35 -6.24 0.31 -11.47
N GLU A 36 -5.71 -0.85 -11.90
CA GLU A 36 -6.21 -1.59 -13.07
C GLU A 36 -6.15 -3.13 -12.92
N PRO A 37 -7.24 -3.78 -12.47
CA PRO A 37 -8.44 -3.19 -11.87
C PRO A 37 -8.19 -2.58 -10.50
N ALA A 38 -8.86 -1.45 -10.23
CA ALA A 38 -8.87 -0.85 -8.90
C ALA A 38 -9.53 -1.79 -7.88
N PHE A 39 -9.01 -1.81 -6.66
CA PHE A 39 -9.57 -2.54 -5.53
C PHE A 39 -10.22 -1.57 -4.54
N PRO A 40 -11.57 -1.51 -4.47
CA PRO A 40 -12.27 -0.51 -3.64
C PRO A 40 -11.96 -0.59 -2.14
N GLY A 41 -11.53 -1.76 -1.65
CA GLY A 41 -11.20 -1.97 -0.25
C GLY A 41 -10.10 -1.04 0.28
N VAL A 42 -9.27 -0.45 -0.60
CA VAL A 42 -8.21 0.48 -0.21
C VAL A 42 -8.53 1.96 -0.42
N ASP A 43 -9.73 2.30 -0.93
CA ASP A 43 -10.08 3.69 -1.24
C ASP A 43 -9.97 4.65 -0.04
N PRO A 44 -10.42 4.29 1.19
CA PRO A 44 -10.25 5.17 2.36
C PRO A 44 -8.78 5.47 2.67
N TYR A 45 -7.90 4.47 2.51
CA TYR A 45 -6.47 4.63 2.76
C TYR A 45 -5.78 5.46 1.68
N ALA A 46 -6.19 5.27 0.43
CA ALA A 46 -5.71 6.10 -0.68
C ALA A 46 -6.15 7.57 -0.52
N ALA A 47 -7.38 7.82 -0.07
CA ALA A 47 -7.86 9.15 0.24
C ALA A 47 -7.07 9.79 1.39
N TYR A 48 -6.81 9.03 2.47
CA TYR A 48 -5.96 9.47 3.57
C TYR A 48 -4.56 9.86 3.08
N ALA A 49 -3.88 8.96 2.35
CA ALA A 49 -2.53 9.20 1.85
C ALA A 49 -2.47 10.37 0.87
N ARG A 50 -3.47 10.53 0.00
CA ARG A 50 -3.57 11.66 -0.93
C ARG A 50 -3.79 13.00 -0.22
N GLY A 51 -4.36 13.00 0.98
CA GLY A 51 -4.49 14.18 1.83
C GLY A 51 -3.24 14.54 2.63
N ARG A 52 -2.20 13.69 2.64
CA ARG A 52 -0.93 13.95 3.32
C ARG A 52 -0.02 14.80 2.45
N ALA A 53 0.33 16.00 2.92
CA ALA A 53 1.27 16.89 2.23
C ALA A 53 2.74 16.41 2.33
N ASP A 54 3.03 15.58 3.31
CA ASP A 54 4.36 15.04 3.62
C ASP A 54 4.62 13.66 2.99
N TRP A 55 3.66 13.11 2.24
CA TRP A 55 3.80 11.81 1.58
C TRP A 55 3.86 11.97 0.06
N ARG A 56 4.62 11.10 -0.58
CA ARG A 56 4.58 10.94 -2.04
C ARG A 56 3.45 9.97 -2.40
N PHE A 57 2.54 10.39 -3.26
CA PHE A 57 1.48 9.52 -3.79
C PHE A 57 1.85 9.10 -5.22
N VAL A 58 1.87 7.80 -5.51
CA VAL A 58 2.14 7.27 -6.85
C VAL A 58 1.07 6.26 -7.25
N GLU A 59 0.75 6.22 -8.53
CA GLU A 59 -0.15 5.24 -9.12
C GLU A 59 0.62 4.30 -10.04
N LEU A 60 0.26 3.03 -10.02
CA LEU A 60 0.83 1.97 -10.85
C LEU A 60 -0.30 1.24 -11.56
N PRO A 61 -0.12 0.85 -12.84
CA PRO A 61 -1.03 -0.07 -13.49
C PRO A 61 -0.94 -1.45 -12.84
N GLY A 62 -2.06 -2.17 -12.72
CA GLY A 62 -2.12 -3.50 -12.10
C GLY A 62 -3.29 -3.66 -11.12
N ASP A 63 -3.54 -4.90 -10.71
CA ASP A 63 -4.51 -5.24 -9.67
C ASP A 63 -3.92 -5.02 -8.26
N HIS A 64 -4.72 -5.28 -7.22
CA HIS A 64 -4.26 -5.18 -5.83
C HIS A 64 -3.02 -6.05 -5.54
N ASP A 65 -2.90 -7.18 -6.22
CA ASP A 65 -1.77 -8.10 -6.13
C ASP A 65 -0.67 -7.75 -7.16
N GLY A 66 -0.58 -6.48 -7.56
CA GLY A 66 0.37 -5.96 -8.55
C GLY A 66 1.84 -6.26 -8.26
N ILE A 67 2.17 -6.44 -6.98
CA ILE A 67 3.50 -6.91 -6.54
C ILE A 67 3.84 -8.32 -7.06
N ILE A 68 2.84 -9.13 -7.39
CA ILE A 68 2.97 -10.47 -7.98
C ILE A 68 2.71 -10.42 -9.50
N SER A 69 1.65 -9.71 -9.93
CA SER A 69 1.19 -9.72 -11.32
C SER A 69 2.02 -8.84 -12.25
N VAL A 70 2.61 -7.74 -11.74
CA VAL A 70 3.42 -6.76 -12.48
C VAL A 70 4.69 -6.37 -11.70
N PRO A 71 5.60 -7.30 -11.40
CA PRO A 71 6.73 -7.05 -10.50
C PRO A 71 7.75 -6.04 -11.05
N GLY A 72 7.88 -5.90 -12.37
CA GLY A 72 8.83 -4.98 -13.02
C GLY A 72 8.59 -3.51 -12.63
N PRO A 73 7.39 -2.95 -12.88
CA PRO A 73 7.01 -1.61 -12.43
C PRO A 73 7.23 -1.37 -10.93
N VAL A 74 6.97 -2.37 -10.09
CA VAL A 74 7.18 -2.27 -8.63
C VAL A 74 8.66 -2.18 -8.29
N ALA A 75 9.50 -3.03 -8.88
CA ALA A 75 10.95 -2.99 -8.65
C ALA A 75 11.53 -1.64 -9.08
N ALA A 76 11.15 -1.13 -10.26
CA ALA A 76 11.58 0.17 -10.74
C ALA A 76 11.12 1.31 -9.82
N LEU A 77 9.90 1.25 -9.27
CA LEU A 77 9.45 2.21 -8.26
C LEU A 77 10.35 2.14 -7.02
N LEU A 78 10.59 0.96 -6.46
CA LEU A 78 11.40 0.80 -5.26
C LEU A 78 12.83 1.29 -5.43
N GLU A 79 13.47 1.00 -6.57
CA GLU A 79 14.79 1.51 -6.91
C GLU A 79 14.82 3.05 -6.92
N SER A 80 13.76 3.69 -7.41
CA SER A 80 13.64 5.16 -7.45
C SER A 80 13.49 5.83 -6.07
N LEU A 81 13.18 5.06 -5.01
CA LEU A 81 13.02 5.59 -3.65
C LEU A 81 14.33 5.61 -2.85
N GLY A 82 15.36 4.90 -3.31
CA GLY A 82 16.66 4.78 -2.64
C GLY A 82 17.70 5.85 -3.01
N ALA A 83 17.29 6.94 -3.66
CA ALA A 83 18.14 8.03 -4.12
C ALA A 83 18.03 9.28 -3.24
#